data_AF-A0A1B8TWE2-F1
#
_entry.id   AF-A0A1B8TWE2-F1
#
_cell.length_a   1.000
_cell.length_b   1.000
_cell.length_c   1.000
_cell.angle_alpha   90.00
_cell.angle_beta   90.00
_cell.angle_gamma   90.00
#
_symmetry.space_group_name_H-M   'P 1'
#
loop_
_entity.id
_entity.type
_entity.pdbx_description
1 polymer ?
#
loop_
_entity_poly.entity_id
_entity_poly.type
_entity_poly.pdbx_seq_one_letter_code
_entity_poly.pdbx_strand_id
1 'polypeptide(L)'
;MEKQDHIQPNFSLRGYSSILIGIYFLVAAFLIKKLLMSFLVDENPMGALSPQIIEVLIITILFATFIFSSLTLFFNGKAKSKKLDYKLWNSRTKTILWKFLISFIVIFFVLAYLIFFNYSDYLAPIFLLLYGITLPFLKLKKSKNLFILAGVSLFLALICFLIPNYWYSALLILGIGHITYGLVVKN
;
A
#
# COMPACT_ATOMS: atom_id res chain seq x y z
N MET A 1 2.53 -16.55 -35.83
CA MET A 1 3.68 -15.87 -35.20
C MET A 1 3.42 -15.77 -33.71
N GLU A 2 3.98 -16.70 -32.95
CA GLU A 2 3.97 -16.68 -31.49
C GLU A 2 4.83 -15.50 -31.01
N LYS A 3 4.18 -14.40 -30.57
CA LYS A 3 4.88 -13.27 -29.96
C LYS A 3 5.47 -13.77 -28.63
N GLN A 4 6.78 -14.02 -28.64
CA GLN A 4 7.64 -14.46 -27.54
C GLN A 4 7.07 -14.16 -26.14
N ASP A 5 6.68 -15.21 -25.41
CA ASP A 5 6.18 -15.15 -24.02
C ASP A 5 7.29 -14.91 -22.97
N HIS A 6 8.44 -14.40 -23.40
CA HIS A 6 9.64 -14.18 -22.59
C HIS A 6 9.86 -12.72 -22.22
N ILE A 7 8.85 -11.98 -21.79
CA ILE A 7 9.04 -10.55 -21.56
C ILE A 7 8.41 -10.09 -20.25
N GLN A 8 9.17 -9.27 -19.54
CA GLN A 8 9.00 -8.84 -18.16
C GLN A 8 7.54 -8.46 -17.79
N PRO A 9 7.16 -8.52 -16.50
CA PRO A 9 5.83 -8.06 -16.10
C PRO A 9 5.63 -6.58 -16.45
N ASN A 10 4.45 -6.27 -16.98
CA ASN A 10 4.08 -4.88 -17.26
C ASN A 10 3.73 -4.14 -15.96
N PHE A 11 3.18 -4.84 -14.97
CA PHE A 11 2.95 -4.29 -13.63
C PHE A 11 4.22 -4.38 -12.82
N SER A 12 4.75 -3.21 -12.45
CA SER A 12 5.97 -3.10 -11.68
C SER A 12 5.84 -1.99 -10.66
N LEU A 13 6.26 -2.28 -9.43
CA LEU A 13 6.42 -1.31 -8.35
C LEU A 13 7.63 -0.39 -8.55
N ARG A 14 8.22 -0.32 -9.75
CA ARG A 14 9.47 0.41 -10.01
C ARG A 14 9.20 1.81 -10.57
N GLY A 15 10.21 2.67 -10.46
CA GLY A 15 10.20 4.00 -11.04
C GLY A 15 9.00 4.82 -10.57
N TYR A 16 8.30 5.40 -11.55
CA TYR A 16 7.17 6.29 -11.36
C TYR A 16 6.00 5.65 -10.58
N SER A 17 5.75 4.35 -10.75
CA SER A 17 4.70 3.66 -10.00
C SER A 17 4.93 3.72 -8.50
N SER A 18 6.17 3.51 -8.06
CA SER A 18 6.51 3.55 -6.64
C SER A 18 6.38 4.95 -6.06
N ILE A 19 6.79 5.97 -6.83
CA ILE A 19 6.74 7.36 -6.40
C ILE A 19 5.29 7.76 -6.13
N LEU A 20 4.38 7.44 -7.05
CA LEU A 20 2.95 7.71 -6.88
C LEU A 20 2.35 6.94 -5.70
N ILE A 21 2.67 5.65 -5.55
CA ILE A 21 2.22 4.85 -4.40
C ILE A 21 2.71 5.46 -3.08
N GLY A 22 3.95 5.92 -3.03
CA GLY A 22 4.50 6.61 -1.88
C GLY A 22 3.75 7.91 -1.56
N ILE A 23 3.44 8.72 -2.57
CA ILE A 23 2.61 9.93 -2.41
C ILE A 23 1.23 9.58 -1.85
N TYR A 24 0.59 8.51 -2.34
CA TYR A 24 -0.71 8.08 -1.81
C TYR A 24 -0.63 7.69 -0.34
N PHE A 25 0.44 7.01 0.09
CA PHE A 25 0.68 6.74 1.52
C PHE A 25 0.83 8.02 2.36
N LEU A 26 1.57 9.01 1.86
CA LEU A 26 1.74 10.28 2.56
C LEU A 26 0.41 11.03 2.71
N VAL A 27 -0.38 11.09 1.63
CA VAL A 27 -1.71 11.71 1.64
C VAL A 27 -2.65 10.96 2.59
N ALA A 28 -2.66 9.62 2.54
CA ALA A 28 -3.48 8.81 3.43
C ALA A 28 -3.13 9.04 4.91
N ALA A 29 -1.84 9.02 5.26
CA ALA A 29 -1.38 9.28 6.61
C ALA A 29 -1.81 10.68 7.10
N PHE A 30 -1.68 11.70 6.25
CA PHE A 30 -2.12 13.05 6.55
C PHE A 30 -3.63 13.13 6.77
N LEU A 31 -4.44 12.53 5.89
CA LEU A 31 -5.90 12.54 6.00
C LEU A 31 -6.37 11.81 7.26
N ILE A 32 -5.80 10.64 7.58
CA ILE A 32 -6.11 9.89 8.80
C ILE A 32 -5.76 10.72 10.04
N LYS A 33 -4.57 11.37 10.06
CA LYS A 33 -4.18 12.20 11.21
C LYS A 33 -5.11 13.39 11.39
N LYS A 34 -5.48 14.06 10.29
CA LYS A 34 -6.42 15.18 10.31
C LYS A 34 -7.79 14.73 10.80
N LEU A 35 -8.27 13.58 10.36
CA LEU A 35 -9.54 12.99 10.80
C LEU A 35 -9.53 12.72 12.30
N LEU A 36 -8.50 12.03 12.81
CA LEU A 36 -8.36 11.73 14.24
C LEU A 36 -8.23 13.00 15.09
N MET A 37 -7.43 13.98 14.64
CA MET A 37 -7.29 15.24 15.36
C MET A 37 -8.60 16.05 15.39
N SER A 38 -9.37 16.00 14.30
CA SER A 38 -10.68 16.66 14.22
C SER A 38 -11.73 15.98 15.10
N PHE A 39 -11.61 14.67 15.31
CA PHE A 39 -12.47 13.89 16.20
C PHE A 39 -12.22 14.20 17.69
N LEU A 40 -10.98 14.54 18.06
CA LEU A 40 -10.60 14.81 19.46
C LEU A 40 -10.88 16.25 19.92
N VAL A 41 -11.39 17.13 19.05
CA VAL A 41 -11.66 18.54 19.36
C VAL A 41 -13.16 18.74 19.57
N ASP A 42 -13.56 19.10 20.79
CA ASP A 42 -14.97 19.19 21.24
C ASP A 42 -15.83 20.18 20.43
N GLU A 43 -15.23 21.19 19.79
CA GLU A 43 -15.93 22.19 18.97
C GLU A 43 -16.07 21.80 17.49
N ASN A 44 -15.57 20.63 17.09
CA ASN A 44 -15.63 20.18 15.71
C ASN A 44 -16.86 19.28 15.50
N PRO A 45 -17.65 19.44 14.42
CA PRO A 45 -18.75 18.53 14.09
C PRO A 45 -18.30 17.05 13.95
N MET A 46 -17.01 16.80 13.70
CA MET A 46 -16.43 15.45 13.71
C MET A 46 -16.36 14.84 15.12
N GLY A 47 -16.23 15.63 16.19
CA GLY A 47 -16.21 15.16 17.57
C GLY A 47 -17.56 14.60 18.05
N ALA A 48 -18.65 14.91 17.34
CA ALA A 48 -19.97 14.34 17.59
C ALA A 48 -20.19 12.96 16.94
N LEU A 49 -19.24 12.47 16.14
CA LEU A 49 -19.32 11.14 15.53
C LEU A 49 -19.03 10.03 16.54
N SER A 50 -19.46 8.80 16.25
CA SER A 50 -19.04 7.66 17.05
C SER A 50 -17.64 7.18 16.61
N PRO A 51 -16.84 6.58 17.53
CA PRO A 51 -15.54 6.00 17.18
C PRO A 51 -15.62 5.01 16.00
N GLN A 52 -16.71 4.23 15.90
CA GLN A 52 -16.91 3.27 14.81
C GLN A 52 -17.01 3.96 13.44
N ILE A 53 -17.63 5.14 13.35
CA ILE A 53 -17.70 5.91 12.10
C ILE A 53 -16.31 6.36 11.68
N ILE A 54 -15.48 6.81 12.64
CA ILE A 54 -14.09 7.20 12.37
C ILE A 54 -13.27 6.02 11.86
N GLU A 55 -13.41 4.84 12.47
CA GLU A 55 -12.73 3.62 12.03
C GLU A 55 -13.12 3.20 10.61
N VAL A 56 -14.42 3.29 10.27
CA VAL A 56 -14.90 3.04 8.90
C VAL A 56 -14.32 4.05 7.91
N LEU A 57 -14.21 5.33 8.28
CA LEU A 57 -13.58 6.35 7.45
C LEU A 57 -12.08 6.08 7.25
N ILE A 58 -11.37 5.62 8.28
CA ILE A 58 -9.96 5.22 8.17
C ILE A 58 -9.80 4.05 7.18
N ILE A 59 -10.62 3.00 7.33
CA ILE A 59 -10.63 1.89 6.35
C ILE A 59 -10.95 2.39 4.95
N THR A 60 -11.88 3.32 4.80
CA THR A 60 -12.24 3.90 3.50
C THR A 60 -11.05 4.62 2.85
N ILE A 61 -10.27 5.40 3.62
CA ILE A 61 -9.05 6.05 3.14
C ILE A 61 -7.99 5.02 2.72
N LEU A 62 -7.80 3.96 3.51
CA LEU A 62 -6.90 2.87 3.17
C LEU A 62 -7.35 2.17 1.87
N PHE A 63 -8.64 1.86 1.75
CA PHE A 63 -9.20 1.22 0.57
C PHE A 63 -8.97 2.08 -0.69
N ALA A 64 -9.26 3.38 -0.61
CA ALA A 64 -8.99 4.31 -1.69
C ALA A 64 -7.50 4.35 -2.07
N THR A 65 -6.59 4.32 -1.09
CA THR A 65 -5.13 4.29 -1.31
C THR A 65 -4.71 3.07 -2.13
N PHE A 66 -5.28 1.90 -1.84
CA PHE A 66 -5.03 0.68 -2.61
C PHE A 66 -5.62 0.75 -4.02
N ILE A 67 -6.81 1.32 -4.19
CA ILE A 67 -7.43 1.50 -5.52
C ILE A 67 -6.56 2.43 -6.39
N PHE A 68 -6.12 3.57 -5.86
CA PHE A 68 -5.23 4.48 -6.58
C PHE A 68 -3.86 3.85 -6.90
N SER A 69 -3.32 3.05 -5.98
CA SER A 69 -2.10 2.28 -6.20
C SER A 69 -2.28 1.25 -7.34
N SER A 70 -3.43 0.58 -7.38
CA SER A 70 -3.79 -0.39 -8.43
C SER A 70 -3.93 0.27 -9.79
N LEU A 71 -4.62 1.41 -9.83
CA LEU A 71 -4.78 2.23 -11.04
C LEU A 71 -3.43 2.71 -11.57
N THR A 72 -2.54 3.13 -10.68
CA THR A 72 -1.16 3.51 -11.05
C THR A 72 -0.41 2.37 -11.73
N LEU A 73 -0.46 1.16 -11.15
CA LEU A 73 0.16 -0.02 -11.75
C LEU A 73 -0.45 -0.35 -13.12
N PHE A 74 -1.77 -0.24 -13.25
CA PHE A 74 -2.48 -0.48 -14.50
C PHE A 74 -2.12 0.52 -15.60
N PHE A 75 -2.22 1.82 -15.32
CA PHE A 75 -1.96 2.87 -16.31
C PHE A 75 -0.49 2.89 -16.73
N ASN A 76 0.44 2.74 -15.80
CA ASN A 76 1.87 2.66 -16.12
C ASN A 76 2.19 1.38 -16.91
N GLY A 77 1.59 0.24 -16.54
CA GLY A 77 1.73 -1.00 -17.28
C GLY A 77 1.20 -0.90 -18.71
N LYS A 78 0.04 -0.26 -18.91
CA LYS A 78 -0.56 0.00 -20.23
C LYS A 78 0.29 0.93 -21.08
N ALA A 79 0.85 1.99 -20.48
CA ALA A 79 1.77 2.89 -21.18
C ALA A 79 3.04 2.16 -21.62
N LYS A 80 3.63 1.33 -20.73
CA LYS A 80 4.82 0.52 -21.04
C LYS A 80 4.55 -0.52 -22.12
N SER A 81 3.42 -1.23 -22.05
CA SER A 81 3.07 -2.25 -23.04
C SER A 81 2.84 -1.67 -24.43
N LYS A 82 2.23 -0.47 -24.53
CA LYS A 82 2.07 0.26 -25.80
C LYS A 82 3.42 0.69 -26.39
N LYS A 83 4.32 1.23 -25.56
CA LYS A 83 5.65 1.70 -26.01
C LYS A 83 6.54 0.57 -26.53
N LEU A 84 6.39 -0.64 -25.99
CA LEU A 84 7.24 -1.78 -26.30
C LEU A 84 6.56 -2.83 -27.20
N ASP A 85 5.36 -2.53 -27.73
CA ASP A 85 4.54 -3.43 -28.56
C ASP A 85 4.30 -4.84 -27.96
N TYR A 86 4.17 -4.90 -26.63
CA TYR A 86 3.89 -6.12 -25.89
C TYR A 86 2.43 -6.21 -25.47
N LYS A 87 1.94 -7.45 -25.32
CA LYS A 87 0.62 -7.70 -24.73
C LYS A 87 0.61 -7.25 -23.27
N LEU A 88 -0.31 -6.35 -22.93
CA LEU A 88 -0.50 -5.87 -21.55
C LEU A 88 -0.74 -7.06 -20.59
N TRP A 89 -1.64 -7.95 -20.98
CA TRP A 89 -2.04 -9.14 -20.23
C TRP A 89 -1.22 -10.37 -20.61
N ASN A 90 0.08 -10.35 -20.28
CA ASN A 90 0.91 -11.54 -20.34
C ASN A 90 0.75 -12.40 -19.07
N SER A 91 1.12 -13.68 -19.14
CA SER A 91 0.95 -14.65 -18.05
C SER A 91 1.58 -14.16 -16.73
N ARG A 92 2.78 -13.55 -16.82
CA ARG A 92 3.49 -12.97 -15.67
C ARG A 92 2.75 -11.81 -15.01
N THR A 93 2.16 -10.91 -15.81
CA THR A 93 1.39 -9.75 -15.32
C THR A 93 0.12 -10.21 -14.62
N LYS A 94 -0.57 -11.22 -15.19
CA LYS A 94 -1.73 -11.85 -14.55
C LYS A 94 -1.37 -12.47 -13.20
N THR A 95 -0.23 -13.18 -13.11
CA THR A 95 0.24 -13.75 -11.84
C THR A 95 0.51 -12.68 -10.78
N ILE A 96 1.18 -11.58 -11.12
CA ILE A 96 1.39 -10.47 -10.16
C ILE A 96 0.06 -9.88 -9.73
N LEU A 97 -0.86 -9.62 -10.67
CA LEU A 97 -2.16 -9.05 -10.35
C LEU A 97 -2.93 -9.94 -9.37
N TRP A 98 -2.96 -11.25 -9.60
CA TRP A 98 -3.62 -12.18 -8.68
C TRP A 98 -3.00 -12.19 -7.29
N LYS A 99 -1.67 -12.20 -7.18
CA LYS A 99 -0.98 -12.10 -5.89
C LYS A 99 -1.33 -10.80 -5.17
N PHE A 100 -1.36 -9.68 -5.90
CA PHE A 100 -1.74 -8.38 -5.36
C PHE A 100 -3.19 -8.36 -4.86
N LEU A 101 -4.13 -8.89 -5.64
CA LEU A 101 -5.55 -8.96 -5.26
C LEU A 101 -5.77 -9.85 -4.03
N ILE A 102 -5.11 -11.01 -3.97
CA ILE A 102 -5.20 -11.91 -2.82
C ILE A 102 -4.64 -11.22 -1.57
N SER A 103 -3.46 -10.60 -1.67
CA SER A 103 -2.87 -9.84 -0.56
C SER A 103 -3.77 -8.70 -0.09
N PHE A 104 -4.42 -8.00 -1.03
CA PHE A 104 -5.38 -6.94 -0.72
C PHE A 104 -6.59 -7.47 0.05
N ILE A 105 -7.20 -8.57 -0.42
CA ILE A 105 -8.34 -9.20 0.27
C ILE A 105 -7.95 -9.62 1.68
N VAL A 106 -6.78 -10.26 1.85
CA VAL A 106 -6.28 -10.68 3.16
C VAL A 106 -6.09 -9.48 4.10
N ILE A 107 -5.47 -8.40 3.64
CA ILE A 107 -5.27 -7.19 4.44
C ILE A 107 -6.61 -6.64 4.93
N PHE A 108 -7.57 -6.41 4.04
CA PHE A 108 -8.85 -5.79 4.44
C PHE A 108 -9.71 -6.71 5.29
N PHE A 109 -9.66 -8.02 5.03
CA PHE A 109 -10.36 -8.98 5.88
C PHE A 109 -9.82 -8.95 7.32
N VAL A 110 -8.50 -8.95 7.49
CA VAL A 110 -7.88 -8.87 8.82
C VAL A 110 -8.14 -7.52 9.50
N LEU A 111 -8.04 -6.40 8.77
CA LEU A 111 -8.33 -5.09 9.35
C LEU A 111 -9.81 -4.94 9.78
N ALA A 112 -10.74 -5.44 8.96
CA ALA A 112 -12.15 -5.46 9.31
C ALA A 112 -12.44 -6.34 10.53
N TYR A 113 -11.76 -7.49 10.64
CA TYR A 113 -11.84 -8.36 11.82
C TYR A 113 -11.37 -7.64 13.08
N LEU A 114 -10.24 -6.90 13.03
CA LEU A 114 -9.75 -6.14 14.19
C LEU A 114 -10.77 -5.10 14.67
N ILE A 115 -11.41 -4.37 13.76
CA ILE A 115 -12.45 -3.39 14.11
C ILE A 115 -13.66 -4.10 14.73
N PHE A 116 -14.12 -5.20 14.15
CA PHE A 116 -15.28 -5.94 14.66
C PHE A 116 -15.08 -6.40 16.12
N PHE A 117 -13.85 -6.72 16.51
CA PHE A 117 -13.50 -7.12 17.87
C PHE A 117 -12.93 -5.98 18.75
N ASN A 118 -13.02 -4.71 18.32
CA ASN A 118 -12.53 -3.52 19.03
C ASN A 118 -11.01 -3.54 19.33
N TYR A 119 -10.21 -4.11 18.42
CA TYR A 119 -8.74 -4.15 18.50
C TYR A 119 -8.08 -3.06 17.64
N SER A 120 -8.61 -1.83 17.71
CA SER A 120 -8.23 -0.73 16.80
C SER A 120 -6.78 -0.26 16.97
N ASP A 121 -6.20 -0.41 18.16
CA ASP A 121 -4.78 -0.11 18.43
C ASP A 121 -3.83 -0.95 17.57
N TYR A 122 -4.28 -2.13 17.11
CA TYR A 122 -3.48 -3.04 16.31
C TYR A 122 -3.62 -2.81 14.80
N LEU A 123 -4.46 -1.88 14.34
CA LEU A 123 -4.67 -1.62 12.91
C LEU A 123 -3.38 -1.26 12.18
N ALA A 124 -2.64 -0.29 12.69
CA ALA A 124 -1.39 0.16 12.09
C ALA A 124 -0.28 -0.91 12.06
N PRO A 125 0.07 -1.57 13.20
CA PRO A 125 1.11 -2.60 13.18
C PRO A 125 0.72 -3.80 12.30
N ILE A 126 -0.55 -4.24 12.33
CA ILE A 126 -1.00 -5.37 11.50
C ILE A 126 -1.03 -4.99 10.01
N PHE A 127 -1.47 -3.78 9.67
CA PHE A 127 -1.37 -3.26 8.31
C PHE A 127 0.08 -3.30 7.80
N LEU A 128 1.03 -2.73 8.56
CA LEU A 128 2.44 -2.65 8.20
C LEU A 128 3.09 -4.04 8.08
N LEU A 129 2.69 -4.97 8.94
CA LEU A 129 3.17 -6.36 8.91
C LEU A 129 2.71 -7.07 7.63
N LEU A 130 1.41 -7.07 7.36
CA LEU A 130 0.83 -7.72 6.18
C LEU A 130 1.31 -7.06 4.88
N TYR A 131 1.44 -5.73 4.88
CA TYR A 131 2.02 -4.98 3.77
C TYR A 131 3.47 -5.38 3.50
N GLY A 132 4.30 -5.44 4.54
CA GLY A 132 5.70 -5.88 4.46
C GLY A 132 5.84 -7.30 3.93
N ILE A 133 4.99 -8.21 4.37
CA ILE A 133 4.92 -9.61 3.88
C ILE A 133 4.52 -9.65 2.40
N THR A 134 3.61 -8.78 1.96
CA THR A 134 3.11 -8.74 0.58
C THR A 134 4.18 -8.31 -0.43
N LEU A 135 5.05 -7.35 -0.07
CA LEU A 135 6.04 -6.77 -0.98
C LEU A 135 6.96 -7.81 -1.67
N PRO A 136 7.56 -8.80 -0.96
CA PRO A 136 8.31 -9.88 -1.60
C PRO A 136 7.51 -10.74 -2.57
N PHE A 137 6.21 -10.95 -2.34
CA PHE A 137 5.36 -11.79 -3.21
C PHE A 137 5.02 -11.12 -4.55
N LEU A 138 5.00 -9.79 -4.58
CA LEU A 138 4.72 -8.98 -5.80
C LEU A 138 5.89 -8.95 -6.80
N LYS A 139 6.95 -9.67 -6.49
CA LYS A 139 8.22 -9.64 -7.21
C LYS A 139 8.33 -10.81 -8.19
N LEU A 140 8.79 -10.52 -9.41
CA LEU A 140 9.15 -11.57 -10.38
C LEU A 140 10.66 -11.78 -10.55
N LYS A 141 11.52 -10.89 -10.03
CA LYS A 141 12.98 -11.04 -10.07
C LYS A 141 13.62 -10.47 -8.81
N LYS A 142 14.67 -11.12 -8.27
CA LYS A 142 15.43 -10.72 -7.06
C LYS A 142 15.96 -9.26 -7.11
N SER A 143 15.16 -8.28 -6.69
CA SER A 143 15.49 -6.91 -6.26
C SER A 143 15.85 -6.86 -4.76
N LYS A 144 17.11 -6.56 -4.42
CA LYS A 144 17.52 -6.35 -3.03
C LYS A 144 16.76 -5.18 -2.38
N ASN A 145 16.56 -4.10 -3.14
CA ASN A 145 15.91 -2.88 -2.66
C ASN A 145 14.45 -3.08 -2.23
N LEU A 146 13.72 -3.99 -2.89
CA LEU A 146 12.34 -4.30 -2.47
C LEU A 146 12.29 -5.08 -1.15
N PHE A 147 13.33 -5.87 -0.85
CA PHE A 147 13.46 -6.53 0.45
C PHE A 147 13.81 -5.53 1.56
N ILE A 148 14.60 -4.49 1.24
CA ILE A 148 14.87 -3.40 2.19
C ILE A 148 13.54 -2.71 2.53
N LEU A 149 12.72 -2.37 1.52
CA LEU A 149 11.42 -1.74 1.76
C LEU A 149 10.47 -2.64 2.58
N ALA A 150 10.46 -3.95 2.30
CA ALA A 150 9.72 -4.93 3.09
C ALA A 150 10.23 -4.98 4.55
N GLY A 151 11.55 -5.04 4.75
CA GLY A 151 12.18 -5.05 6.07
C GLY A 151 11.88 -3.78 6.86
N VAL A 152 11.92 -2.61 6.22
CA VAL A 152 11.50 -1.33 6.84
C VAL A 152 10.04 -1.41 7.28
N SER A 153 9.14 -1.91 6.44
CA SER A 153 7.72 -2.07 6.81
C SER A 153 7.53 -3.00 8.01
N LEU A 154 8.24 -4.13 8.05
CA LEU A 154 8.17 -5.07 9.18
C LEU A 154 8.75 -4.48 10.47
N PHE A 155 9.87 -3.75 10.37
CA PHE A 155 10.45 -3.06 11.51
C PHE A 155 9.53 -1.98 12.07
N LEU A 156 8.89 -1.20 11.20
CA LEU A 156 7.89 -0.21 11.59
C LEU A 156 6.66 -0.86 12.22
N ALA A 157 6.24 -2.04 11.76
CA ALA A 157 5.17 -2.81 12.39
C ALA A 157 5.50 -3.14 13.85
N LEU A 158 6.74 -3.58 14.12
CA LEU A 158 7.21 -3.83 15.48
C LEU A 158 7.21 -2.56 16.33
N ILE A 159 7.68 -1.43 15.79
CA ILE A 159 7.65 -0.14 16.50
C ILE A 159 6.21 0.25 16.84
N CYS A 160 5.29 0.16 15.87
CA CYS A 160 3.87 0.48 16.11
C CYS A 160 3.20 -0.48 17.09
N PHE A 161 3.67 -1.73 17.21
CA PHE A 161 3.19 -2.67 18.22
C PHE A 161 3.64 -2.25 19.63
N LEU A 162 4.88 -1.78 19.76
CA LEU A 162 5.44 -1.30 21.03
C LEU A 162 4.93 0.10 21.41
N ILE A 163 4.68 0.95 20.41
CA ILE A 163 4.30 2.35 20.55
C ILE A 163 3.16 2.64 19.55
N PRO A 164 1.89 2.37 19.92
CA PRO A 164 0.73 2.53 19.03
C PRO A 164 0.64 3.91 18.37
N ASN A 165 0.97 4.98 19.11
CA ASN A 165 0.97 6.36 18.61
C ASN A 165 2.01 6.66 17.52
N TYR A 166 2.96 5.76 17.24
CA TYR A 166 3.97 5.94 16.20
C TYR A 166 3.44 5.69 14.78
N TRP A 167 2.20 5.24 14.63
CA TRP A 167 1.58 4.88 13.36
C TRP A 167 1.72 5.96 12.27
N TYR A 168 1.58 7.24 12.63
CA TYR A 168 1.65 8.34 11.66
C TYR A 168 3.05 8.46 11.06
N SER A 169 4.07 8.50 11.92
CA SER A 169 5.48 8.53 11.51
C SER A 169 5.84 7.28 10.70
N ALA A 170 5.33 6.11 11.09
CA ALA A 170 5.55 4.87 10.35
C ALA A 170 5.00 4.94 8.92
N LEU A 171 3.77 5.42 8.73
CA LEU A 171 3.20 5.58 7.39
C LEU A 171 3.95 6.63 6.55
N LEU A 172 4.43 7.71 7.16
CA LEU A 172 5.30 8.69 6.48
C LEU A 172 6.61 8.04 6.01
N ILE A 173 7.28 7.29 6.89
CA ILE A 173 8.52 6.58 6.54
C ILE A 173 8.27 5.56 5.44
N LEU A 174 7.15 4.83 5.47
CA LEU A 174 6.77 3.89 4.42
C LEU A 174 6.54 4.61 3.08
N GLY A 175 5.83 5.74 3.09
CA GLY A 175 5.61 6.56 1.89
C GLY A 175 6.91 7.10 1.29
N ILE A 176 7.79 7.65 2.12
CA ILE A 176 9.14 8.08 1.71
C ILE A 176 9.97 6.88 1.21
N GLY A 177 9.85 5.72 1.86
CA GLY A 177 10.49 4.48 1.43
C GLY A 177 10.08 4.06 0.02
N HIS A 178 8.80 4.21 -0.33
CA HIS A 178 8.32 3.99 -1.69
C HIS A 178 8.86 5.00 -2.70
N ILE A 179 8.91 6.28 -2.33
CA ILE A 179 9.48 7.32 -3.21
C ILE A 179 10.96 7.04 -3.48
N THR A 180 11.74 6.80 -2.43
CA THR A 180 13.17 6.49 -2.55
C THR A 180 13.42 5.19 -3.33
N TYR A 181 12.62 4.14 -3.10
CA TYR A 181 12.68 2.91 -3.90
C TYR A 181 12.42 3.19 -5.39
N GLY A 182 11.43 4.03 -5.72
CA GLY A 182 11.13 4.42 -7.10
C GLY A 182 12.25 5.20 -7.76
N LEU A 183 12.90 6.10 -7.03
CA LEU A 183 14.02 6.90 -7.55
C LEU A 183 15.27 6.04 -7.81
N VAL A 184 15.57 5.10 -6.92
CA VAL A 184 16.73 4.20 -7.03
C VAL A 184 16.50 3.10 -8.07
N VAL A 185 15.30 2.51 -8.09
CA VAL A 185 14.96 1.40 -8.99
C VAL A 185 14.15 1.90 -10.17
N LYS A 186 14.87 2.35 -11.21
CA LYS A 186 14.29 2.87 -12.46
C LYS A 186 13.64 1.77 -13.33
N ASN A 187 12.75 2.19 -14.22
CA ASN A 187 11.85 1.37 -15.05
C ASN A 187 12.48 0.78 -16.31
#